data_AF-A0A257JC20-F1
#
_entry.id   AF-A0A257JC20-F1
#
_cell.length_a   1.000
_cell.length_b   1.000
_cell.length_c   1.000
_cell.angle_alpha   90.00
_cell.angle_beta   90.00
_cell.angle_gamma   90.00
#
_symmetry.space_group_name_H-M   'P 1'
#
loop_
_entity.id
_entity.type
_entity.pdbx_description
1 polymer ?
#
loop_
_entity_poly.entity_id
_entity_poly.type
_entity_poly.pdbx_seq_one_letter_code
_entity_poly.pdbx_strand_id
1 'polypeptide(L)'
;MGGRSTATPTAAPAAAAAPAASAPATRAPAVALAEASLLQPPRSLRLDVGELRMGGRRLSHLGLDVAQRSDGSWQLDGQADQGRGSIVVVPGRAGSTDAGRIQARLSRLSLPKSDTERVTGLLDQAPASVPALDIEVEQFELQGHNLGQLTVRAVNHAGRDWQLDQLT
;
A
#
# COMPACT_ATOMS: atom_id res chain seq x y z
N MET A 1 77.31 -29.49 -38.56
CA MET A 1 78.10 -29.72 -37.34
C MET A 1 78.76 -28.43 -36.93
N GLY A 2 78.46 -27.97 -35.72
CA GLY A 2 79.04 -26.79 -35.07
C GLY A 2 78.15 -26.51 -33.87
N GLY A 3 78.61 -26.38 -32.64
CA GLY A 3 79.95 -26.31 -32.10
C GLY A 3 79.74 -25.93 -30.63
N ARG A 4 79.92 -26.93 -29.76
CA ARG A 4 80.06 -26.99 -28.31
C ARG A 4 80.06 -25.67 -27.49
N SER A 5 79.25 -25.75 -26.43
CA SER A 5 79.40 -25.24 -25.05
C SER A 5 80.75 -24.61 -24.65
N THR A 6 80.73 -23.54 -23.84
CA THR A 6 80.95 -23.62 -22.37
C THR A 6 80.87 -22.25 -21.65
N ALA A 7 80.38 -22.34 -20.41
CA ALA A 7 80.73 -21.58 -19.20
C ALA A 7 80.26 -20.12 -18.99
N THR A 8 79.44 -20.00 -17.94
CA THR A 8 79.17 -18.86 -17.04
C THR A 8 80.44 -18.42 -16.29
N PRO A 9 80.54 -17.16 -15.82
CA PRO A 9 80.27 -16.84 -14.39
C PRO A 9 79.64 -15.41 -14.21
N THR A 10 78.64 -15.13 -13.36
CA THR A 10 78.58 -14.97 -11.87
C THR A 10 78.25 -13.51 -11.46
N ALA A 11 77.20 -13.38 -10.62
CA ALA A 11 76.79 -12.32 -9.66
C ALA A 11 76.48 -10.90 -10.19
N ALA A 12 75.20 -10.43 -10.22
CA ALA A 12 74.32 -9.89 -9.14
C ALA A 12 74.69 -8.45 -8.67
N PRO A 13 73.78 -7.57 -8.16
CA PRO A 13 72.38 -7.81 -7.74
C PRO A 13 71.34 -6.69 -8.09
N ALA A 14 70.07 -7.00 -7.74
CA ALA A 14 69.01 -6.14 -7.14
C ALA A 14 68.69 -4.72 -7.66
N ALA A 15 67.43 -4.50 -8.02
CA ALA A 15 66.44 -3.72 -7.24
C ALA A 15 65.31 -3.22 -8.15
N ALA A 16 64.14 -3.86 -8.03
CA ALA A 16 62.92 -3.47 -8.71
C ALA A 16 61.98 -2.71 -7.77
N ALA A 17 61.26 -1.75 -8.39
CA ALA A 17 59.99 -1.15 -7.99
C ALA A 17 59.99 -0.10 -6.86
N ALA A 18 59.83 1.16 -7.30
CA ALA A 18 59.38 2.28 -6.50
C ALA A 18 57.89 2.14 -6.09
N PRO A 19 57.47 2.68 -4.94
CA PRO A 19 56.11 2.56 -4.43
C PRO A 19 55.20 3.67 -4.98
N ALA A 20 54.08 3.30 -5.61
CA ALA A 20 52.95 4.20 -5.83
C ALA A 20 51.94 3.99 -4.69
N ALA A 21 51.79 5.01 -3.85
CA ALA A 21 50.90 5.03 -2.71
C ALA A 21 49.44 4.80 -3.13
N SER A 22 48.82 3.75 -2.59
CA SER A 22 47.37 3.55 -2.67
C SER A 22 46.71 4.25 -1.49
N ALA A 23 45.92 5.28 -1.76
CA ALA A 23 45.10 5.94 -0.75
C ALA A 23 44.01 4.99 -0.23
N PRO A 24 43.66 5.02 1.07
CA PRO A 24 42.53 4.25 1.57
C PRO A 24 41.23 4.86 1.06
N ALA A 25 40.48 4.11 0.25
CA ALA A 25 39.09 4.41 -0.03
C ALA A 25 38.29 4.21 1.27
N THR A 26 37.93 5.30 1.93
CA THR A 26 36.99 5.31 3.05
C THR A 26 35.65 4.74 2.56
N ARG A 27 35.39 3.45 2.84
CA ARG A 27 34.05 2.86 2.74
C ARG A 27 33.18 3.61 3.76
N ALA A 28 32.29 4.47 3.26
CA ALA A 28 31.18 5.00 4.02
C ALA A 28 30.41 3.82 4.69
N PRO A 29 29.88 4.01 5.91
CA PRO A 29 29.28 2.91 6.65
C PRO A 29 28.02 2.43 5.90
N ALA A 30 28.12 1.27 5.27
CA ALA A 30 26.98 0.52 4.73
C ALA A 30 25.99 0.08 5.83
N VAL A 31 26.29 0.40 7.09
CA VAL A 31 25.48 0.08 8.26
C VAL A 31 24.25 0.99 8.38
N ALA A 32 24.30 2.23 7.88
CA ALA A 32 23.16 3.16 7.96
C ALA A 32 21.99 2.82 7.01
N LEU A 33 22.26 2.08 5.92
CA LEU A 33 21.22 1.60 4.99
C LEU A 33 20.58 0.28 5.44
N ALA A 34 21.20 -0.43 6.40
CA ALA A 34 20.64 -1.66 6.96
C ALA A 34 19.58 -1.37 8.03
N GLU A 35 19.70 -0.25 8.75
CA GLU A 35 18.79 0.11 9.85
C GLU A 35 17.39 0.53 9.36
N ALA A 36 17.29 1.09 8.15
CA ALA A 36 15.98 1.39 7.52
C ALA A 36 15.19 0.13 7.11
N SER A 37 15.85 -1.03 7.04
CA SER A 37 15.24 -2.30 6.63
C SER A 37 14.60 -3.09 7.80
N LEU A 38 14.65 -2.58 9.03
CA LEU A 38 14.15 -3.29 10.22
C LEU A 38 12.77 -2.83 10.71
N LEU A 39 12.23 -1.74 10.15
CA LEU A 39 10.87 -1.31 10.43
C LEU A 39 9.90 -2.00 9.45
N GLN A 40 9.71 -3.30 9.62
CA GLN A 40 8.60 -4.00 8.99
C GLN A 40 7.30 -3.36 9.50
N PRO A 41 6.42 -2.82 8.63
CA PRO A 41 5.16 -2.25 9.09
C PRO A 41 4.33 -3.33 9.79
N PRO A 42 3.53 -2.96 10.81
CA PRO A 42 2.67 -3.91 11.49
C PRO A 42 1.70 -4.53 10.49
N ARG A 43 1.62 -5.86 10.53
CA ARG A 43 0.71 -6.63 9.67
C ARG A 43 -0.72 -6.64 10.21
N SER A 44 -0.95 -6.16 11.43
CA SER A 44 -2.29 -5.99 11.97
C SER A 44 -2.35 -4.84 12.97
N LEU A 45 -3.53 -4.25 13.10
CA LEU A 45 -3.83 -3.12 13.97
C LEU A 45 -5.28 -3.22 14.46
N ARG A 46 -5.51 -2.97 15.74
CA ARG A 46 -6.85 -2.77 16.30
C ARG A 46 -7.00 -1.32 16.71
N LEU A 47 -8.10 -0.70 16.31
CA LEU A 47 -8.46 0.66 16.65
C LEU A 47 -9.79 0.65 17.38
N ASP A 48 -9.86 1.38 18.49
CA ASP A 48 -11.10 1.68 19.20
C ASP A 48 -11.20 3.21 19.31
N VAL A 49 -12.27 3.76 18.76
CA VAL A 49 -12.44 5.20 18.59
C VAL A 49 -13.84 5.57 19.03
N GLY A 50 -13.96 6.42 20.04
CA GLY A 50 -15.25 6.88 20.54
C GLY A 50 -16.07 7.65 19.47
N GLU A 51 -15.43 8.49 18.68
CA GLU A 51 -16.06 9.21 17.56
C GLU A 51 -15.06 9.45 16.42
N LEU A 52 -15.41 9.07 15.19
CA LEU A 52 -14.67 9.33 13.97
C LEU A 52 -15.51 10.20 13.03
N ARG A 53 -14.96 11.33 12.58
CA ARG A 53 -15.60 12.20 11.58
C ARG A 53 -14.85 12.08 10.25
N MET A 54 -15.53 11.58 9.22
CA MET A 54 -14.95 11.37 7.89
C MET A 54 -15.94 11.79 6.80
N GLY A 55 -15.51 12.63 5.85
CA GLY A 55 -16.33 13.00 4.68
C GLY A 55 -17.68 13.63 5.03
N GLY A 56 -17.74 14.45 6.09
CA GLY A 56 -18.99 15.05 6.59
C GLY A 56 -19.92 14.06 7.32
N ARG A 57 -19.44 12.85 7.62
CA ARG A 57 -20.18 11.80 8.34
C ARG A 57 -19.54 11.55 9.69
N ARG A 58 -20.36 11.22 10.69
CA ARG A 58 -19.93 10.81 12.02
C ARG A 58 -20.15 9.31 12.20
N LEU A 59 -19.13 8.64 12.72
CA LEU A 59 -19.15 7.27 13.21
C LEU A 59 -18.90 7.29 14.73
N SER A 60 -19.77 6.68 15.52
CA SER A 60 -19.70 6.60 16.98
C SER A 60 -19.38 5.18 17.41
N HIS A 61 -18.55 5.05 18.45
CA HIS A 61 -18.11 3.77 19.01
C HIS A 61 -17.53 2.81 17.96
N LEU A 62 -16.57 3.31 17.17
CA LEU A 62 -15.92 2.55 16.12
C LEU A 62 -14.86 1.60 16.71
N GLY A 63 -15.12 0.30 16.63
CA GLY A 63 -14.11 -0.74 16.74
C GLY A 63 -13.72 -1.23 15.35
N LEU A 64 -12.42 -1.19 15.02
CA LEU A 64 -11.90 -1.61 13.72
C LEU A 64 -10.68 -2.52 13.92
N ASP A 65 -10.74 -3.72 13.36
CA ASP A 65 -9.62 -4.65 13.25
C ASP A 65 -9.11 -4.63 11.81
N VAL A 66 -7.82 -4.44 11.63
CA VAL A 66 -7.16 -4.41 10.33
C VAL A 66 -6.05 -5.46 10.33
N ALA A 67 -6.00 -6.30 9.29
CA ALA A 67 -4.97 -7.32 9.13
C ALA A 67 -4.59 -7.50 7.67
N GLN A 68 -3.29 -7.60 7.40
CA GLN A 68 -2.75 -7.97 6.11
C GLN A 68 -2.68 -9.50 6.01
N ARG A 69 -3.28 -10.04 4.95
CA ARG A 69 -3.23 -11.45 4.61
C ARG A 69 -1.93 -11.79 3.88
N SER A 70 -1.60 -13.08 3.82
CA SER A 70 -0.37 -13.59 3.20
C SER A 70 -0.28 -13.36 1.69
N ASP A 71 -1.43 -13.20 1.03
CA ASP A 71 -1.54 -12.86 -0.40
C ASP A 71 -1.33 -11.36 -0.69
N GLY A 72 -1.09 -10.55 0.35
CA GLY A 72 -0.91 -9.11 0.25
C GLY A 72 -2.20 -8.29 0.33
N SER A 73 -3.37 -8.95 0.40
CA SER A 73 -4.64 -8.25 0.61
C SER A 73 -4.81 -7.79 2.06
N TRP A 74 -5.59 -6.73 2.27
CA TRP A 74 -5.95 -6.23 3.59
C TRP A 74 -7.39 -6.59 3.90
N GLN A 75 -7.62 -7.13 5.08
CA GLN A 75 -8.94 -7.35 5.63
C GLN A 75 -9.16 -6.37 6.78
N LEU A 76 -10.30 -5.70 6.75
CA LEU A 76 -10.76 -4.77 7.76
C LEU A 76 -12.11 -5.27 8.26
N ASP A 77 -12.26 -5.48 9.56
CA ASP A 77 -13.52 -5.85 10.18
C ASP A 77 -13.89 -4.75 11.16
N GLY A 78 -15.07 -4.17 10.96
CA GLY A 78 -15.45 -2.94 11.65
C GLY A 78 -16.87 -3.00 12.19
N GLN A 79 -17.07 -2.35 13.34
CA GLN A 79 -18.37 -2.11 13.93
C GLN A 79 -18.43 -0.70 14.52
N ALA A 80 -19.56 -0.03 14.31
CA ALA A 80 -19.91 1.26 14.85
C ALA A 80 -21.43 1.31 15.03
N ASP A 81 -21.91 2.33 15.74
CA ASP A 81 -23.36 2.55 15.90
C ASP A 81 -24.07 2.75 14.55
N GLN A 82 -23.35 3.27 13.56
CA GLN A 82 -23.86 3.54 12.21
C GLN A 82 -23.70 2.35 11.27
N GLY A 83 -23.00 1.29 11.64
CA GLY A 83 -22.88 0.14 10.75
C GLY A 83 -21.84 -0.88 11.17
N ARG A 84 -21.93 -2.06 10.57
CA ARG A 84 -21.02 -3.18 10.81
C ARG A 84 -20.77 -3.91 9.51
N GLY A 85 -19.54 -4.38 9.34
CA GLY A 85 -19.19 -5.27 8.25
C GLY A 85 -17.71 -5.52 8.13
N SER A 86 -17.35 -6.06 6.97
CA SER A 86 -15.98 -6.35 6.59
C SER A 86 -15.64 -5.71 5.25
N ILE A 87 -14.38 -5.33 5.08
CA ILE A 87 -13.84 -4.75 3.86
C ILE A 87 -12.57 -5.52 3.51
N VAL A 88 -12.48 -6.01 2.29
CA VAL A 88 -11.28 -6.64 1.73
C VAL A 88 -10.73 -5.74 0.64
N VAL A 89 -9.50 -5.30 0.82
CA VAL A 89 -8.75 -4.49 -0.14
C VAL A 89 -7.67 -5.35 -0.77
N VAL A 90 -7.79 -5.61 -2.06
CA VAL A 90 -6.80 -6.31 -2.87
C VAL A 90 -5.99 -5.25 -3.60
N PRO A 91 -4.69 -5.05 -3.26
CA PRO A 91 -3.88 -4.05 -3.93
C PRO A 91 -3.64 -4.42 -5.40
N GLY A 92 -3.54 -3.40 -6.25
CA GLY A 92 -3.14 -3.55 -7.64
C GLY A 92 -1.71 -4.07 -7.76
N ARG A 93 -1.40 -4.76 -8.87
CA ARG A 93 -0.03 -5.25 -9.12
C ARG A 93 0.87 -4.08 -9.49
N ALA A 94 2.02 -3.98 -8.81
CA ALA A 94 3.04 -2.98 -9.12
C ALA A 94 3.44 -3.03 -10.61
N GLY A 95 3.39 -1.88 -11.29
CA GLY A 95 3.70 -1.77 -12.73
C GLY A 95 2.56 -2.13 -13.68
N SER A 96 1.34 -2.36 -13.17
CA SER A 96 0.13 -2.54 -13.99
C SER A 96 -0.81 -1.34 -13.90
N THR A 97 -1.74 -1.22 -14.85
CA THR A 97 -2.85 -0.24 -14.80
C THR A 97 -3.98 -0.67 -13.85
N ASP A 98 -3.83 -1.81 -13.16
CA ASP A 98 -4.79 -2.28 -12.17
C ASP A 98 -4.65 -1.45 -10.89
N ALA A 99 -5.70 -0.69 -10.56
CA ALA A 99 -5.77 0.17 -9.39
C ALA A 99 -6.06 -0.59 -8.09
N GLY A 100 -6.23 -1.91 -8.14
CA GLY A 100 -6.70 -2.75 -7.06
C GLY A 100 -8.22 -2.88 -7.03
N ARG A 101 -8.70 -3.70 -6.09
CA ARG A 101 -10.12 -3.97 -5.86
C ARG A 101 -10.46 -3.81 -4.39
N ILE A 102 -11.57 -3.14 -4.12
CA ILE A 102 -12.17 -3.03 -2.79
C ILE A 102 -13.49 -3.79 -2.82
N GLN A 103 -13.64 -4.72 -1.89
CA GLN A 103 -14.87 -5.47 -1.67
C GLN A 103 -15.36 -5.17 -0.26
N ALA A 104 -16.59 -4.69 -0.09
CA ALA A 104 -17.17 -4.43 1.21
C ALA A 104 -18.47 -5.23 1.38
N ARG A 105 -18.59 -5.88 2.53
CA ARG A 105 -19.75 -6.67 2.93
C ARG A 105 -20.25 -6.10 4.24
N LEU A 106 -21.32 -5.32 4.17
CA LEU A 106 -21.88 -4.59 5.29
C LEU A 106 -23.20 -5.24 5.70
N SER A 107 -23.28 -5.78 6.92
CA SER A 107 -24.53 -6.36 7.43
C SER A 107 -25.55 -5.28 7.79
N ARG A 108 -25.05 -4.08 8.13
CA ARG A 108 -25.88 -2.91 8.44
C ARG A 108 -25.13 -1.64 8.11
N LEU A 109 -25.83 -0.68 7.52
CA LEU A 109 -25.31 0.64 7.24
C LEU A 109 -26.45 1.66 7.40
N SER A 110 -26.33 2.51 8.42
CA SER A 110 -27.25 3.60 8.72
C SER A 110 -26.56 4.93 8.40
N LEU A 111 -27.09 5.65 7.41
CA LEU A 111 -26.63 6.97 7.00
C LEU A 111 -27.55 8.03 7.62
N PRO A 112 -27.16 8.65 8.74
CA PRO A 112 -27.83 9.85 9.21
C PRO A 112 -27.62 11.01 8.21
N LYS A 113 -28.41 12.07 8.35
CA LYS A 113 -28.21 13.31 7.56
C LYS A 113 -26.75 13.74 7.67
N SER A 114 -26.08 13.93 6.53
CA SER A 114 -24.69 14.40 6.49
C SER A 114 -24.60 15.73 7.24
N ASP A 115 -23.59 15.88 8.07
CA ASP A 115 -23.41 17.04 8.95
C ASP A 115 -22.83 18.24 8.18
N THR A 116 -22.77 18.21 6.84
CA THR A 116 -22.02 19.19 6.04
C THR A 116 -22.60 19.40 4.65
N GLU A 117 -23.19 20.58 4.43
CA GLU A 117 -23.63 21.14 3.13
C GLU A 117 -22.47 21.67 2.24
N ARG A 118 -21.22 21.26 2.42
CA ARG A 118 -20.09 21.80 1.62
C ARG A 118 -19.19 20.72 1.05
N VAL A 119 -19.51 20.30 -0.17
CA VAL A 119 -18.54 19.74 -1.12
C VAL A 119 -18.27 20.82 -2.17
N THR A 120 -17.46 21.82 -1.81
CA THR A 120 -16.99 22.84 -2.75
C THR A 120 -15.50 23.02 -2.46
N GLY A 121 -14.64 22.19 -3.07
CA GLY A 121 -13.20 22.32 -2.85
C GLY A 121 -12.31 21.15 -3.26
N LEU A 122 -12.86 20.03 -3.76
CA LEU A 122 -12.07 18.83 -4.09
C LEU A 122 -12.07 18.50 -5.60
N LEU A 123 -12.07 19.51 -6.48
CA LEU A 123 -12.07 19.29 -7.94
C LEU A 123 -10.68 19.42 -8.61
N ASP A 124 -9.61 19.80 -7.90
CA ASP A 124 -8.31 20.10 -8.55
C ASP A 124 -7.32 18.92 -8.68
N GLN A 125 -7.59 17.76 -8.11
CA GLN A 125 -6.77 16.55 -8.31
C GLN A 125 -7.66 15.33 -8.53
N ALA A 126 -8.01 15.06 -9.78
CA ALA A 126 -8.62 13.80 -10.15
C ALA A 126 -7.65 12.64 -9.80
N PRO A 127 -8.04 11.68 -8.93
CA PRO A 127 -7.20 10.55 -8.59
C PRO A 127 -6.81 9.78 -9.86
N ALA A 128 -5.51 9.56 -10.06
CA ALA A 128 -4.98 9.01 -11.31
C ALA A 128 -5.39 7.55 -11.59
N SER A 129 -5.98 6.85 -10.62
CA SER A 129 -6.47 5.48 -10.76
C SER A 129 -7.47 5.19 -9.64
N VAL A 130 -8.72 4.85 -9.99
CA VAL A 130 -9.79 4.53 -9.04
C VAL A 130 -9.91 3.01 -8.93
N PRO A 131 -9.83 2.39 -7.73
CA PRO A 131 -9.98 0.94 -7.59
C PRO A 131 -11.38 0.47 -8.01
N ALA A 132 -11.48 -0.77 -8.49
CA ALA A 132 -12.77 -1.41 -8.67
C ALA A 132 -13.43 -1.60 -7.30
N LEU A 133 -14.72 -1.27 -7.18
CA LEU A 133 -15.45 -1.27 -5.92
C LEU A 133 -16.69 -2.16 -6.03
N ASP A 134 -16.82 -3.11 -5.12
CA ASP A 134 -18.01 -3.95 -4.93
C ASP A 134 -18.46 -3.81 -3.48
N ILE A 135 -19.62 -3.20 -3.24
CA ILE A 135 -20.19 -3.04 -1.91
C ILE A 135 -21.54 -3.74 -1.90
N GLU A 136 -21.73 -4.63 -0.96
CA GLU A 136 -23.04 -5.23 -0.68
C GLU A 136 -23.44 -4.90 0.76
N VAL A 137 -24.65 -4.38 0.90
CA VAL A 137 -25.24 -3.97 2.17
C VAL A 137 -26.55 -4.72 2.37
N GLU A 138 -26.64 -5.47 3.47
CA GLU A 138 -27.84 -6.26 3.78
C GLU A 138 -28.98 -5.39 4.35
N GLN A 139 -28.65 -4.40 5.17
CA GLN A 139 -29.61 -3.50 5.81
C GLN A 139 -29.13 -2.06 5.71
N PHE A 140 -29.68 -1.34 4.75
CA PHE A 140 -29.43 0.06 4.49
C PHE A 140 -30.54 0.92 5.09
N GLU A 141 -30.16 1.86 5.94
CA GLU A 141 -31.05 2.86 6.50
C GLU A 141 -30.57 4.25 6.08
N LEU A 142 -31.45 5.09 5.53
CA LEU A 142 -31.13 6.46 5.16
C LEU A 142 -32.05 7.41 5.92
N GLN A 143 -31.47 8.31 6.72
CA GLN A 143 -32.21 9.28 7.54
C GLN A 143 -33.29 8.63 8.43
N GLY A 144 -33.03 7.40 8.90
CA GLY A 144 -33.98 6.61 9.71
C GLY A 144 -35.01 5.82 8.90
N HIS A 145 -35.01 5.91 7.57
CA HIS A 145 -35.83 5.06 6.70
C HIS A 145 -35.07 3.81 6.30
N ASN A 146 -35.61 2.63 6.61
CA ASN A 146 -35.05 1.37 6.15
C ASN A 146 -35.38 1.19 4.65
N LEU A 147 -34.34 1.08 3.84
CA LEU A 147 -34.41 0.92 2.40
C LEU A 147 -34.09 -0.52 1.96
N GLY A 148 -33.82 -1.43 2.91
CA GLY A 148 -33.55 -2.83 2.64
C GLY A 148 -32.11 -3.07 2.22
N GLN A 149 -31.91 -3.74 1.08
CA GLN A 149 -30.58 -4.13 0.60
C GLN A 149 -30.06 -3.09 -0.39
N LEU A 150 -28.75 -2.86 -0.38
CA LEU A 150 -28.07 -1.97 -1.32
C LEU A 150 -26.85 -2.68 -1.90
N THR A 151 -26.78 -2.80 -3.22
CA THR A 151 -25.60 -3.29 -3.92
C THR A 151 -25.03 -2.17 -4.78
N VAL A 152 -23.75 -1.87 -4.61
CA VAL A 152 -23.03 -0.88 -5.40
C VAL A 152 -21.86 -1.57 -6.08
N ARG A 153 -21.85 -1.52 -7.42
CA ARG A 153 -20.73 -1.98 -8.23
C ARG A 153 -20.20 -0.83 -9.07
N ALA A 154 -18.91 -0.57 -8.94
CA ALA A 154 -18.17 0.34 -9.79
C ALA A 154 -16.94 -0.39 -10.34
N VAL A 155 -16.91 -0.57 -11.66
CA VAL A 155 -15.80 -1.20 -12.37
C VAL A 155 -14.91 -0.11 -12.96
N ASN A 156 -13.60 -0.17 -12.70
CA ASN A 156 -12.64 0.67 -13.41
C ASN A 156 -12.38 0.03 -14.77
N HIS A 157 -13.00 0.58 -15.81
CA HIS A 157 -12.50 0.37 -17.16
C HIS A 157 -11.35 1.37 -17.36
N ALA A 158 -10.19 0.86 -17.76
CA ALA A 158 -8.97 1.62 -17.95
C ALA A 158 -9.24 2.93 -18.73
N GLY A 159 -9.28 4.04 -18.01
CA GLY A 159 -9.59 5.36 -18.57
C GLY A 159 -10.82 6.02 -17.95
N ARG A 160 -10.59 6.73 -16.84
CA ARG A 160 -11.30 7.96 -16.40
C ARG A 160 -12.82 7.97 -16.22
N ASP A 161 -13.57 6.91 -16.49
CA ASP A 161 -15.02 6.94 -16.36
C ASP A 161 -15.52 5.90 -15.35
N TRP A 162 -16.20 6.39 -14.30
CA TRP A 162 -16.96 5.56 -13.38
C TRP A 162 -18.35 5.33 -14.00
N GLN A 163 -18.70 4.07 -14.24
CA GLN A 163 -20.08 3.71 -14.57
C GLN A 163 -20.69 3.03 -13.35
N LEU A 164 -21.72 3.65 -12.75
CA LEU A 164 -22.53 3.04 -11.72
C LEU A 164 -23.40 1.98 -12.38
N ASP A 165 -23.06 0.71 -12.20
CA ASP A 165 -23.68 -0.40 -12.93
C ASP A 165 -25.12 -0.67 -12.47
N GLN A 166 -25.40 -0.46 -11.18
CA GLN A 166 -26.72 -0.76 -10.64
C GLN A 166 -26.95 -0.08 -9.29
N LEU A 167 -28.17 0.46 -9.10
CA LEU A 167 -28.74 0.83 -7.81
C LEU A 167 -30.11 0.15 -7.75
N THR A 168 -30.31 -0.75 -6.80
CA THR A 168 -31.61 -1.38 -6.51
C THR A 168 -31.98 -1.10 -5.07
#